data_AF-A0A351I219-F1
#
_entry.id   AF-A0A351I219-F1
#
_cell.length_a   1.000
_cell.length_b   1.000
_cell.length_c   1.000
_cell.angle_alpha   90.00
_cell.angle_beta   90.00
_cell.angle_gamma   90.00
#
_symmetry.space_group_name_H-M   'P 1'
#
loop_
_entity.id
_entity.type
_entity.pdbx_description
1 polymer ?
#
loop_
_entity_poly.entity_id
_entity_poly.type
_entity_poly.pdbx_seq_one_letter_code
_entity_poly.pdbx_strand_id
1 'polypeptide(L)'
;MTHKDERRQTTRILNEFYVVLQDDKGGLIDDHALAHDVSDKGFKVETNGVLEKGQDLRFRLHLFERQEILGRGRVVWVDRTGLALWGGVEFRSLPGADRRRLRRLTRPSNVKWPVIIDKAFIAAFWATASVVLWIGLMSPVLRGVMLDLAPKALAAVAMGWSLKELLRPRR
;
A
#
# COMPACT_ATOMS: atom_id res chain seq x y z
N MET A 1 -11.92 19.22 -11.34
CA MET A 1 -11.09 19.17 -10.11
C MET A 1 -12.00 18.77 -8.96
N THR A 2 -12.03 17.50 -8.63
CA THR A 2 -12.87 16.95 -7.55
C THR A 2 -12.04 17.01 -6.26
N HIS A 3 -12.34 17.97 -5.40
CA HIS A 3 -11.79 18.02 -4.04
C HIS A 3 -12.24 16.73 -3.32
N LYS A 4 -11.32 15.76 -3.18
CA LYS A 4 -11.50 14.65 -2.24
C LYS A 4 -11.52 15.27 -0.85
N ASP A 5 -12.70 15.31 -0.26
CA ASP A 5 -12.97 15.79 1.10
C ASP A 5 -12.37 14.75 2.09
N GLU A 6 -11.04 14.80 2.25
CA GLU A 6 -10.26 13.86 3.05
C GLU A 6 -10.37 14.20 4.54
N ARG A 7 -11.49 13.81 5.16
CA ARG A 7 -11.76 14.00 6.60
C ARG A 7 -11.09 12.97 7.51
N ARG A 8 -10.14 12.17 7.02
CA ARG A 8 -9.64 10.98 7.74
C ARG A 8 -8.22 11.18 8.23
N GLN A 9 -8.03 11.09 9.55
CA GLN A 9 -6.76 11.37 10.23
C GLN A 9 -5.78 10.19 10.32
N THR A 10 -6.18 8.96 9.93
CA THR A 10 -5.32 7.77 10.11
C THR A 10 -5.23 6.92 8.84
N THR A 11 -4.01 6.51 8.50
CA THR A 11 -3.68 5.54 7.45
C THR A 11 -4.25 4.15 7.77
N ARG A 12 -4.69 3.45 6.73
CA ARG A 12 -5.45 2.20 6.78
C ARG A 12 -4.72 1.13 5.98
N ILE A 13 -4.61 -0.09 6.51
CA ILE A 13 -4.05 -1.22 5.75
C ILE A 13 -5.16 -1.79 4.88
N LEU A 14 -4.96 -1.82 3.56
CA LEU A 14 -5.84 -2.50 2.60
C LEU A 14 -5.45 -3.98 2.50
N ASN A 15 -5.65 -4.72 3.59
CA ASN A 15 -5.50 -6.18 3.63
C ASN A 15 -6.76 -6.78 4.24
N GLU A 16 -7.21 -7.90 3.69
CA GLU A 16 -8.36 -8.65 4.21
C GLU A 16 -7.95 -9.48 5.42
N PHE A 17 -8.62 -9.27 6.55
CA PHE A 17 -8.41 -10.03 7.78
C PHE A 17 -9.70 -10.74 8.18
N TYR A 18 -9.62 -12.01 8.57
CA TYR A 18 -10.77 -12.71 9.12
C TYR A 18 -11.15 -12.13 10.48
N VAL A 19 -12.45 -11.93 10.70
CA VAL A 19 -12.98 -11.48 11.98
C VAL A 19 -14.19 -12.31 12.38
N VAL A 20 -14.19 -12.77 13.63
CA VAL A 20 -15.38 -13.34 14.25
C VAL A 20 -16.10 -12.25 15.02
N LEU A 21 -17.39 -12.06 14.75
CA LEU A 21 -18.27 -11.09 15.37
C LEU A 21 -19.22 -11.80 16.33
N GLN A 22 -19.32 -11.27 17.55
CA GLN A 22 -20.22 -11.73 18.58
C GLN A 22 -20.98 -10.54 19.18
N ASP A 23 -22.20 -10.76 19.67
CA ASP A 23 -22.92 -9.74 20.42
C ASP A 23 -22.27 -9.50 21.79
N ASP A 24 -22.76 -8.51 22.55
CA ASP A 24 -22.21 -8.21 23.89
C ASP A 24 -22.45 -9.35 24.92
N LYS A 25 -23.42 -10.23 24.66
CA LYS A 25 -23.71 -11.44 25.46
C LYS A 25 -22.83 -12.64 25.06
N GLY A 26 -22.09 -12.55 23.96
CA GLY A 26 -21.26 -13.63 23.40
C GLY A 26 -21.96 -14.52 22.38
N GLY A 27 -23.20 -14.19 21.97
CA GLY A 27 -23.90 -14.84 20.87
C GLY A 27 -23.18 -14.59 19.55
N LEU A 28 -23.05 -15.63 18.71
CA LEU A 28 -22.36 -15.51 17.42
C LEU A 28 -23.22 -14.69 16.45
N ILE A 29 -22.63 -13.63 15.87
CA ILE A 29 -23.25 -12.84 14.79
C ILE A 29 -22.79 -13.38 13.44
N ASP A 30 -21.47 -13.54 13.29
CA ASP A 30 -20.84 -14.06 12.07
C ASP A 30 -19.43 -14.56 12.40
N ASP A 31 -19.09 -15.78 12.02
CA ASP A 31 -17.75 -16.38 12.17
C ASP A 31 -16.88 -16.27 10.90
N HIS A 32 -17.43 -15.77 9.79
CA HIS A 32 -16.76 -15.66 8.49
C HIS A 32 -16.68 -14.21 7.99
N ALA A 33 -16.82 -13.22 8.86
CA ALA A 33 -16.75 -11.82 8.47
C ALA A 33 -15.31 -11.41 8.05
N LEU A 34 -15.22 -10.44 7.15
CA LEU A 34 -13.96 -9.95 6.58
C LEU A 34 -13.74 -8.48 6.92
N ALA A 35 -12.63 -8.19 7.61
CA ALA A 35 -12.18 -6.84 7.86
C ALA A 35 -11.26 -6.36 6.71
N HIS A 36 -11.76 -5.43 5.90
CA HIS A 36 -11.09 -4.90 4.71
C HIS A 36 -10.09 -3.78 5.00
N ASP A 37 -10.27 -3.14 6.15
CA ASP A 37 -9.60 -1.90 6.47
C ASP A 37 -9.49 -1.81 7.98
N VAL A 38 -8.27 -1.94 8.51
CA VAL A 38 -8.00 -1.90 9.95
C VAL A 38 -7.13 -0.68 10.28
N SER A 39 -7.54 0.08 11.29
CA SER A 39 -6.87 1.26 11.83
C SER A 39 -6.76 1.16 13.35
N ASP A 40 -5.99 2.05 13.98
CA ASP A 40 -5.85 2.09 15.45
C ASP A 40 -7.13 2.45 16.22
N LYS A 41 -8.17 2.93 15.51
CA LYS A 41 -9.47 3.32 16.07
C LYS A 41 -10.60 2.34 15.76
N GLY A 42 -10.44 1.48 14.76
CA GLY A 42 -11.52 0.60 14.32
C GLY A 42 -11.24 -0.06 12.99
N PHE A 43 -12.23 -0.79 12.47
CA PHE A 43 -12.14 -1.46 11.18
C PHE A 43 -13.44 -1.36 10.35
N LYS A 44 -13.30 -1.53 9.04
CA LYS A 44 -14.41 -1.76 8.11
C LYS A 44 -14.59 -3.26 7.96
N VAL A 45 -15.82 -3.75 8.12
CA VAL A 45 -16.17 -5.16 8.01
C VAL A 45 -17.20 -5.40 6.93
N GLU A 46 -17.08 -6.53 6.26
CA GLU A 46 -18.08 -7.16 5.42
C GLU A 46 -18.56 -8.42 6.15
N THR A 47 -19.88 -8.59 6.26
CA THR A 47 -20.49 -9.68 7.03
C THR A 47 -21.83 -10.08 6.40
N ASN A 48 -22.22 -11.34 6.62
CA ASN A 48 -23.57 -11.83 6.34
C ASN A 48 -24.49 -11.71 7.57
N GLY A 49 -23.90 -11.48 8.74
CA GLY A 49 -24.62 -11.24 9.99
C GLY A 49 -25.35 -9.90 9.99
N VAL A 50 -26.45 -9.84 10.75
CA VAL A 50 -27.21 -8.61 10.93
C VAL A 50 -26.44 -7.69 11.89
N LEU A 51 -26.06 -6.50 11.41
CA LEU A 51 -25.50 -5.44 12.24
C LEU A 51 -26.45 -4.25 12.30
N GLU A 52 -26.54 -3.64 13.48
CA GLU A 52 -27.30 -2.41 13.68
C GLU A 52 -26.38 -1.25 14.06
N LYS A 53 -26.66 -0.06 13.53
CA LYS A 53 -25.91 1.14 13.91
C LYS A 53 -26.11 1.42 15.40
N GLY A 54 -25.01 1.60 16.11
CA GLY A 54 -24.98 1.87 17.54
C GLY A 54 -24.83 0.62 18.41
N GLN A 55 -24.98 -0.58 17.84
CA GLN A 55 -24.79 -1.86 18.51
C GLN A 55 -23.37 -2.01 19.05
N ASP A 56 -23.24 -2.42 20.31
CA ASP A 56 -21.97 -2.84 20.87
C ASP A 56 -21.77 -4.35 20.61
N LEU A 57 -20.56 -4.73 20.19
CA LEU A 57 -20.18 -6.09 19.81
C LEU A 57 -18.81 -6.47 20.36
N ARG A 58 -18.57 -7.78 20.46
CA ARG A 58 -17.25 -8.36 20.71
C ARG A 58 -16.70 -8.86 19.38
N PHE A 59 -15.39 -8.73 19.19
CA PHE A 59 -14.74 -9.21 17.99
C PHE A 59 -13.45 -9.96 18.30
N ARG A 60 -13.13 -10.92 17.44
CA ARG A 60 -11.83 -11.59 17.37
C ARG A 60 -11.27 -11.37 15.97
N LEU A 61 -10.26 -10.51 15.87
CA LEU A 61 -9.58 -10.18 14.62
C LEU A 61 -8.35 -11.06 14.46
N HIS A 62 -8.30 -11.87 13.41
CA HIS A 62 -7.16 -12.71 13.07
C HIS A 62 -6.18 -11.93 12.20
N LEU A 63 -4.98 -11.70 12.74
CA LEU A 63 -3.86 -11.06 12.07
C LEU A 63 -2.93 -12.11 11.44
N PHE A 64 -1.90 -11.65 10.72
CA PHE A 64 -0.84 -12.51 10.19
C PHE A 64 -0.14 -13.32 11.30
N GLU A 65 0.45 -14.46 10.94
CA GLU A 65 1.27 -15.30 11.84
C GLU A 65 0.53 -15.87 13.06
N ARG A 66 -0.76 -16.24 12.92
CA ARG A 66 -1.61 -16.79 13.99
C ARG A 66 -1.81 -15.85 15.19
N GLN A 67 -1.58 -14.55 15.00
CA GLN A 67 -1.87 -13.57 16.03
C GLN A 67 -3.35 -13.22 16.00
N GLU A 68 -3.97 -13.08 17.16
CA GLU A 68 -5.35 -12.61 17.27
C GLU A 68 -5.44 -11.40 18.19
N ILE A 69 -6.44 -10.56 17.94
CA ILE A 69 -6.80 -9.43 18.78
C ILE A 69 -8.25 -9.59 19.20
N LEU A 70 -8.47 -9.57 20.51
CA LEU A 70 -9.80 -9.62 21.11
C LEU A 70 -10.16 -8.23 21.61
N GLY A 71 -11.38 -7.80 21.32
CA GLY A 71 -11.82 -6.48 21.76
C GLY A 71 -13.33 -6.31 21.73
N ARG A 72 -13.75 -5.11 22.17
CA ARG A 72 -15.14 -4.65 22.03
C ARG A 72 -15.18 -3.46 21.10
N GLY A 73 -16.22 -3.40 20.28
CA GLY A 73 -16.44 -2.32 19.35
C GLY A 73 -17.89 -1.88 19.31
N ARG A 74 -18.11 -0.69 18.75
CA ARG A 74 -19.44 -0.16 18.47
C ARG A 74 -19.59 0.01 16.97
N VAL A 75 -20.71 -0.44 16.42
CA VAL A 75 -21.05 -0.21 15.01
C VAL A 75 -21.41 1.27 14.82
N VAL A 76 -20.67 1.98 13.99
CA VAL A 76 -20.83 3.43 13.75
C VAL A 76 -21.68 3.71 12.52
N TRP A 77 -21.62 2.83 11.52
CA TRP A 77 -22.44 2.88 10.32
C TRP A 77 -22.62 1.47 9.78
N VAL A 78 -23.72 1.28 9.06
CA VAL A 78 -24.07 0.06 8.34
C VAL A 78 -24.52 0.47 6.96
N ASP A 79 -24.07 -0.25 5.95
CA ASP A 79 -24.45 -0.06 4.56
C ASP A 79 -24.73 -1.43 3.92
N ARG A 80 -25.83 -1.55 3.18
CA ARG A 80 -26.23 -2.82 2.58
C ARG A 80 -26.04 -2.74 1.07
N THR A 81 -24.98 -3.38 0.60
CA THR A 81 -24.81 -3.67 -0.83
C THR A 81 -25.47 -5.01 -1.13
N GLY A 82 -26.07 -5.18 -2.30
CA GLY A 82 -27.03 -6.27 -2.58
C GLY A 82 -26.63 -7.71 -2.17
N LEU A 83 -25.33 -8.03 -2.09
CA LEU A 83 -24.83 -9.36 -1.72
C LEU A 83 -24.22 -9.46 -0.31
N ALA A 84 -23.88 -8.34 0.33
CA ALA A 84 -23.18 -8.33 1.61
C ALA A 84 -23.47 -7.07 2.43
N LEU A 85 -23.49 -7.22 3.75
CA LEU A 85 -23.67 -6.11 4.68
C LEU A 85 -22.30 -5.58 5.10
N TRP A 86 -22.11 -4.28 4.91
CA TRP A 86 -20.91 -3.57 5.30
C TRP A 86 -21.15 -2.78 6.56
N GLY A 87 -20.14 -2.73 7.43
CA GLY A 87 -20.19 -1.95 8.66
C GLY A 87 -18.87 -1.30 9.00
N GLY A 88 -18.93 -0.20 9.72
CA GLY A 88 -17.77 0.37 10.41
C GLY A 88 -17.86 0.09 11.89
N VAL A 89 -16.83 -0.53 12.46
CA VAL A 89 -16.75 -0.83 13.89
C VAL A 89 -15.65 0.04 14.50
N GLU A 90 -16.01 0.87 15.48
CA GLU A 90 -15.07 1.66 16.29
C GLU A 90 -14.73 0.91 17.58
N PHE A 91 -13.46 0.87 17.96
CA PHE A 91 -13.01 0.19 19.16
C PHE A 91 -13.46 0.92 20.43
N ARG A 92 -14.23 0.23 21.29
CA ARG A 92 -14.59 0.70 22.64
C ARG A 92 -13.50 0.35 23.64
N SER A 93 -13.06 -0.91 23.61
CA SER A 93 -12.00 -1.40 24.48
C SER A 93 -11.12 -2.40 23.75
N LEU A 94 -9.81 -2.18 23.90
CA LEU A 94 -8.75 -3.03 23.39
C LEU A 94 -7.68 -3.13 24.47
N PRO A 95 -7.11 -4.32 24.72
CA PRO A 95 -5.94 -4.44 25.58
C PRO A 95 -4.82 -3.53 25.09
N GLY A 96 -4.13 -2.86 26.02
CA GLY A 96 -3.07 -1.90 25.65
C GLY A 96 -1.93 -2.53 24.84
N ALA A 97 -1.64 -3.82 25.08
CA ALA A 97 -0.68 -4.59 24.29
C ALA A 97 -1.14 -4.75 22.82
N ASP A 98 -2.41 -5.10 22.61
CA ASP A 98 -2.99 -5.27 21.27
C ASP A 98 -3.13 -3.95 20.54
N ARG A 99 -3.49 -2.87 21.24
CA ARG A 99 -3.50 -1.52 20.65
C ARG A 99 -2.12 -1.10 20.17
N ARG A 100 -1.06 -1.38 20.94
CA ARG A 100 0.33 -1.13 20.52
C ARG A 100 0.75 -2.01 19.35
N ARG A 101 0.30 -3.27 19.30
CA ARG A 101 0.56 -4.18 18.19
C ARG A 101 -0.13 -3.70 16.92
N LEU A 102 -1.42 -3.38 17.00
CA LEU A 102 -2.20 -2.89 15.88
C LEU A 102 -1.64 -1.58 15.35
N ARG A 103 -1.24 -0.64 16.23
CA ARG A 103 -0.52 0.59 15.83
C ARG A 103 0.82 0.33 15.13
N ARG A 104 1.53 -0.76 15.45
CA ARG A 104 2.77 -1.13 14.74
C ARG A 104 2.48 -1.69 13.35
N LEU A 105 1.39 -2.44 13.21
CA LEU A 105 0.95 -2.98 11.92
C LEU A 105 0.37 -1.88 11.01
N THR A 106 -0.47 -1.00 11.55
CA THR A 106 -1.16 0.07 10.81
C THR A 106 -0.34 1.34 10.65
N ARG A 107 0.77 1.46 11.38
CA ARG A 107 1.80 2.43 11.01
C ARG A 107 2.12 2.17 9.54
N PRO A 108 2.17 3.21 8.68
CA PRO A 108 2.62 3.04 7.32
C PRO A 108 3.92 2.27 7.41
N SER A 109 3.88 1.02 6.94
CA SER A 109 5.08 0.20 6.79
C SER A 109 6.09 1.09 6.10
N ASN A 110 7.36 1.00 6.48
CA ASN A 110 8.45 1.72 5.84
C ASN A 110 8.29 1.55 4.32
N VAL A 111 7.57 2.49 3.69
CA VAL A 111 7.48 2.61 2.26
C VAL A 111 8.94 2.69 1.92
N LYS A 112 9.42 1.72 1.12
CA LYS A 112 10.81 1.69 0.69
C LYS A 112 10.98 2.85 -0.28
N TRP A 113 10.91 4.07 0.25
CA TRP A 113 11.09 5.33 -0.44
C TRP A 113 12.35 5.27 -1.30
N PRO A 114 13.48 4.69 -0.85
CA PRO A 114 14.63 4.50 -1.72
C PRO A 114 14.29 3.73 -3.00
N VAL A 115 13.58 2.61 -2.91
CA VAL A 115 13.21 1.78 -4.08
C VAL A 115 12.23 2.50 -5.02
N ILE A 116 11.30 3.28 -4.48
CA ILE A 116 10.36 4.05 -5.29
C ILE A 116 11.07 5.22 -5.98
N ILE A 117 11.93 5.92 -5.25
CA ILE A 117 12.73 7.03 -5.75
C ILE A 117 13.67 6.54 -6.85
N ASP A 118 14.36 5.41 -6.66
CA ASP A 118 15.24 4.82 -7.67
C ASP A 118 14.48 4.51 -8.96
N LYS A 119 13.30 3.90 -8.87
CA LYS A 119 12.46 3.63 -10.04
C LYS A 119 11.97 4.91 -10.71
N ALA A 120 11.62 5.94 -9.93
CA ALA A 120 11.20 7.23 -10.46
C ALA A 120 12.35 7.94 -11.18
N PHE A 121 13.56 7.92 -10.64
CA PHE A 121 14.75 8.47 -11.30
C PHE A 121 15.09 7.73 -12.58
N ILE A 122 15.05 6.39 -12.59
CA ILE A 122 15.28 5.58 -13.79
C ILE A 122 14.22 5.92 -14.86
N ALA A 123 12.95 5.99 -14.48
CA ALA A 123 11.87 6.34 -15.41
C ALA A 123 12.04 7.76 -15.97
N ALA A 124 12.36 8.74 -15.11
CA ALA A 124 12.63 10.12 -15.53
C ALA A 124 13.82 10.20 -16.49
N PHE A 125 14.92 9.48 -16.19
CA PHE A 125 16.09 9.41 -17.05
C PHE A 125 15.73 8.87 -18.44
N TRP A 126 15.01 7.75 -18.53
CA TRP A 126 14.60 7.18 -19.81
C TRP A 126 13.62 8.08 -20.57
N ALA A 127 12.69 8.74 -19.87
CA ALA A 127 11.78 9.70 -20.48
C ALA A 127 12.55 10.88 -21.09
N THR A 128 13.48 11.48 -20.32
CA THR A 128 14.33 12.58 -20.81
C THR A 128 15.20 12.12 -21.98
N ALA A 129 15.84 10.95 -21.89
CA ALA A 129 16.65 10.41 -22.97
C ALA A 129 15.84 10.21 -24.25
N SER A 130 14.60 9.69 -24.14
CA SER A 130 13.70 9.49 -25.27
C SER A 130 13.29 10.82 -25.91
N VAL A 131 13.00 11.84 -25.10
CA VAL A 131 12.67 13.19 -25.60
C VAL A 131 13.87 13.82 -26.31
N VAL A 132 15.07 13.73 -25.74
CA VAL A 132 16.29 14.27 -26.34
C VAL A 132 16.60 13.55 -27.66
N LEU A 133 16.47 12.22 -27.70
CA LEU A 133 16.65 11.43 -28.91
C LEU A 133 15.64 11.82 -30.00
N TRP A 134 14.37 11.98 -29.62
CA TRP A 134 13.30 12.40 -30.52
C TRP A 134 13.54 13.79 -31.11
N ILE A 135 13.89 14.78 -30.26
CA ILE A 135 14.22 16.14 -30.71
C ILE A 135 15.46 16.13 -31.60
N GLY A 136 16.48 15.33 -31.25
CA GLY A 136 17.70 15.19 -32.04
C GLY A 136 17.46 14.56 -33.42
N LEU A 137 16.53 13.61 -33.52
CA LEU A 137 16.13 12.98 -34.79
C LEU A 137 15.33 13.93 -35.69
N MET A 138 14.46 14.75 -35.10
CA MET A 138 13.57 15.67 -35.83
C MET A 138 14.27 16.99 -36.22
N SER A 139 15.35 17.39 -35.55
CA SER A 139 16.08 18.62 -35.86
C SER A 139 17.29 18.36 -36.78
N PRO A 140 17.34 18.95 -37.99
CA PRO A 140 18.44 18.74 -38.93
C PRO A 140 19.79 19.25 -38.40
N VAL A 141 19.79 20.27 -37.54
CA VAL A 141 20.99 20.82 -36.89
C VAL A 141 21.53 19.85 -35.82
N LEU A 142 20.65 19.34 -34.95
CA LEU A 142 21.04 18.40 -33.89
C LEU A 142 21.40 17.02 -34.43
N ARG A 143 20.82 16.60 -35.56
CA ARG A 143 21.13 15.32 -36.20
C ARG A 143 22.59 15.24 -36.63
N GLY A 144 23.15 16.33 -37.16
CA GLY A 144 24.58 16.42 -37.51
C GLY A 144 25.49 16.29 -36.29
N VAL A 145 25.15 17.00 -35.20
CA VAL A 145 25.89 16.93 -33.93
C VAL A 145 25.80 15.54 -33.29
N MET A 146 24.63 14.91 -33.30
CA MET A 146 24.42 13.55 -32.79
C MET A 146 25.20 12.51 -33.59
N LEU A 147 25.23 12.61 -34.93
CA LEU A 147 25.99 11.69 -35.78
C LEU A 147 27.50 11.83 -35.57
N ASP A 148 28.01 13.04 -35.29
CA ASP A 148 29.43 13.27 -35.03
C ASP A 148 29.86 12.85 -33.60
N LEU A 149 28.93 12.91 -32.63
CA LEU A 149 29.18 12.51 -31.24
C LEU A 149 28.93 11.02 -30.99
N ALA A 150 28.03 10.37 -31.72
CA ALA A 150 27.71 8.95 -31.56
C ALA A 150 28.94 8.02 -31.61
N PRO A 151 29.87 8.12 -32.58
CA PRO A 151 31.06 7.27 -32.61
C PRO A 151 31.99 7.54 -31.42
N LYS A 152 32.10 8.79 -30.95
CA LYS A 152 32.91 9.17 -29.79
C LYS A 152 32.33 8.59 -28.49
N ALA A 153 31.00 8.66 -28.35
CA ALA A 153 30.29 8.06 -27.22
C ALA A 153 30.41 6.53 -27.21
N LEU A 154 30.24 5.88 -28.36
CA LEU A 154 30.42 4.43 -28.50
C LEU A 154 31.85 4.00 -28.18
N ALA A 155 32.86 4.75 -28.66
CA ALA A 155 34.26 4.49 -28.35
C ALA A 155 34.55 4.63 -26.85
N ALA A 156 34.02 5.66 -26.19
CA ALA A 156 34.16 5.84 -24.75
C ALA A 156 33.52 4.70 -23.95
N VAL A 157 32.32 4.25 -24.34
CA VAL A 157 31.64 3.10 -23.70
C VAL A 157 32.42 1.81 -23.91
N ALA A 158 32.91 1.56 -25.14
CA ALA A 158 33.73 0.38 -25.45
C ALA A 158 35.05 0.37 -24.66
N MET A 159 35.71 1.52 -24.53
CA MET A 159 36.92 1.68 -23.70
C MET A 159 36.63 1.48 -22.21
N GLY A 160 35.53 2.01 -21.70
CA GLY A 160 35.11 1.78 -20.31
C GLY A 160 34.82 0.30 -20.04
N TRP A 161 34.20 -0.39 -21.00
CA TRP A 161 33.93 -1.83 -20.91
C TRP A 161 35.20 -2.66 -20.96
N SER A 162 36.12 -2.37 -21.89
CA SER A 162 37.38 -3.10 -21.99
C SER A 162 38.25 -2.90 -20.76
N LEU A 163 38.30 -1.69 -20.20
CA LEU A 163 38.99 -1.38 -18.95
C LEU A 163 38.40 -2.16 -17.77
N LYS A 164 37.06 -2.24 -17.67
CA LYS A 164 36.37 -3.03 -16.64
C LYS A 164 36.72 -4.51 -16.75
N GLU A 165 36.82 -5.07 -17.96
CA GLU A 165 37.16 -6.48 -18.16
C GLU A 165 38.64 -6.76 -17.87
N LEU A 166 39.53 -5.82 -18.19
CA LEU A 166 40.97 -5.88 -17.86
C LEU A 166 41.22 -5.81 -16.35
N LEU A 167 40.45 -5.00 -15.62
CA LEU A 167 40.54 -4.86 -14.16
C LEU A 167 39.79 -5.96 -13.39
N ARG A 168 39.15 -6.89 -14.10
CA ARG A 168 38.41 -7.98 -13.47
C ARG A 168 39.41 -8.96 -12.85
N PRO A 169 39.36 -9.21 -11.53
CA PRO A 169 40.30 -10.12 -10.89
C PRO A 169 40.15 -11.52 -11.50
N ARG A 170 41.24 -12.06 -12.05
CA ARG A 170 41.31 -13.46 -12.49
C ARG A 170 41.09 -14.35 -11.27
N ARG A 171 39.92 -15.00 -11.21
CA ARG A 171 39.68 -16.16 -10.36
C ARG A 171 40.10 -17.42 -11.10
#